data_AF-A0A2D8AB21-F1
#
_entry.id   AF-A0A2D8AB21-F1
#
_cell.length_a   1.000
_cell.length_b   1.000
_cell.length_c   1.000
_cell.angle_alpha   90.00
_cell.angle_beta   90.00
_cell.angle_gamma   90.00
#
_symmetry.space_group_name_H-M   'P 1'
#
loop_
_entity.id
_entity.type
_entity.pdbx_description
1 polymer ?
#
loop_
_entity_poly.entity_id
_entity_poly.type
_entity_poly.pdbx_seq_one_letter_code
_entity_poly.pdbx_strand_id
1 'polypeptide(L)' 'MNDHKLIPLTAPGQIKPGDVVFCEYKGVPQRFRAKEVLNPGTDLEEILINVKRNTYFITTMAIDGTSWAKNVRGRA' A
#
# COMPACT_ATOMS: atom_id res chain seq x y z
N MET A 1 -13.65 20.14 7.22
CA MET A 1 -13.17 18.74 7.13
C MET A 1 -12.24 18.71 5.93
N ASN A 2 -10.94 18.50 6.14
CA ASN A 2 -10.01 18.39 5.01
C ASN A 2 -10.20 17.02 4.39
N ASP A 3 -10.83 16.95 3.22
CA ASP A 3 -10.89 15.76 2.40
C ASP A 3 -9.50 15.52 1.82
N HIS A 4 -8.68 14.76 2.55
CA HIS A 4 -7.41 14.32 2.00
C HIS A 4 -7.70 13.36 0.85
N LYS A 5 -7.40 13.83 -0.35
CA LYS A 5 -7.55 13.10 -1.61
C LYS A 5 -6.77 11.78 -1.53
N LEU A 6 -7.46 10.67 -1.75
CA LEU A 6 -6.82 9.38 -1.92
C LEU A 6 -6.16 9.33 -3.30
N ILE A 7 -4.86 9.03 -3.33
CA ILE A 7 -4.06 8.99 -4.57
C ILE A 7 -3.81 7.52 -4.91
N PRO A 8 -4.15 7.07 -6.13
CA PRO A 8 -3.80 5.72 -6.59
C PRO A 8 -2.30 5.44 -6.50
N LEU A 9 -1.96 4.20 -6.15
CA LEU A 9 -0.59 3.70 -6.25
C LEU A 9 -0.26 3.45 -7.72
N THR A 10 0.76 4.14 -8.22
CA THR A 10 1.18 4.15 -9.63
C THR A 10 2.68 3.89 -9.82
N ALA A 11 3.48 4.06 -8.77
CA ALA A 11 4.92 3.83 -8.76
C ALA A 11 5.42 3.51 -7.33
N PRO A 12 6.55 2.79 -7.20
CA PRO A 12 7.31 2.73 -5.95
C PRO A 12 7.68 4.11 -5.41
N GLY A 13 7.85 4.21 -4.09
CA GLY A 13 8.24 5.44 -3.39
C GLY A 13 7.08 6.35 -3.01
N GLN A 14 5.84 5.99 -3.41
CA GLN A 14 4.65 6.79 -3.09
C GLN A 14 4.15 6.61 -1.66
N ILE A 15 4.32 5.44 -1.06
CA ILE A 15 3.85 5.14 0.30
C ILE A 15 5.03 5.27 1.26
N LYS A 16 4.81 5.98 2.37
CA LYS A 16 5.79 6.18 3.43
C LYS A 16 5.36 5.47 4.71
N PRO A 17 6.31 5.14 5.62
CA PRO A 17 5.97 4.66 6.95
C PRO A 17 5.01 5.62 7.67
N GLY A 18 3.92 5.09 8.20
CA GLY A 18 2.87 5.87 8.89
C GLY A 18 1.68 6.27 8.01
N ASP A 19 1.81 6.20 6.68
CA ASP A 19 0.73 6.54 5.75
C ASP A 19 -0.46 5.59 5.92
N VAL A 20 -1.65 6.12 5.65
CA VAL A 20 -2.86 5.31 5.59
C VAL A 20 -3.01 4.76 4.17
N VAL A 21 -3.03 3.44 4.07
CA VAL A 21 -3.21 2.69 2.83
C VAL A 21 -4.63 2.14 2.78
N PHE A 22 -5.29 2.37 1.65
CA PHE A 22 -6.59 1.79 1.32
C PHE A 22 -6.38 0.80 0.18
N CYS A 23 -7.00 -0.38 0.26
CA CYS A 23 -6.97 -1.37 -0.80
C CYS A 23 -8.22 -2.26 -0.73
N GLU A 24 -8.32 -3.22 -1.62
CA GLU A 24 -9.36 -4.24 -1.62
C GLU A 24 -8.73 -5.62 -1.60
N TYR A 25 -9.34 -6.53 -0.84
CA TYR A 25 -9.02 -7.95 -0.87
C TYR A 25 -10.31 -8.73 -1.08
N LYS A 26 -10.37 -9.52 -2.17
CA LYS A 26 -11.57 -10.28 -2.58
C LYS A 26 -12.84 -9.41 -2.63
N GLY A 27 -12.72 -8.18 -3.13
CA GLY A 27 -13.82 -7.21 -3.23
C GLY A 27 -14.22 -6.54 -1.91
N VAL A 28 -13.54 -6.85 -0.80
CA VAL A 28 -13.80 -6.24 0.51
C VAL A 28 -12.80 -5.11 0.75
N PRO A 29 -13.26 -3.87 0.97
CA PRO A 29 -12.40 -2.74 1.31
C PRO A 29 -11.59 -2.99 2.58
N GLN A 30 -10.31 -2.64 2.53
CA GLN A 30 -9.37 -2.73 3.62
C GLN A 30 -8.73 -1.36 3.88
N ARG A 31 -8.37 -1.11 5.14
CA ARG A 31 -7.69 0.11 5.56
C ARG A 31 -6.60 -0.24 6.57
N PHE A 32 -5.39 0.18 6.27
CA PHE A 32 -4.21 -0.10 7.08
C PHE A 32 -3.34 1.14 7.25
N ARG A 33 -2.42 1.07 8.21
CA ARG A 33 -1.30 2.00 8.32
C ARG A 33 -0.03 1.26 7.91
N ALA A 34 0.73 1.81 6.98
CA ALA A 34 2.06 1.29 6.63
C ALA A 34 2.94 1.36 7.89
N LYS A 35 3.41 0.21 8.37
CA LYS A 35 4.27 0.13 9.55
C LYS A 35 5.70 0.40 9.17
N GLU A 36 6.14 -0.27 8.12
CA GLU A 36 7.48 -0.18 7.56
C GLU A 36 7.38 -0.23 6.04
N VAL A 37 8.39 0.34 5.39
CA VAL A 37 8.57 0.27 3.94
C VAL A 37 9.98 -0.22 3.72
N LEU A 38 10.12 -1.40 3.10
CA LEU A 38 11.40 -2.00 2.77
C LEU A 38 11.73 -1.68 1.31
N ASN A 39 13.02 -1.51 1.00
CA ASN A 39 13.53 -1.15 -0.34
C ASN A 39 12.73 0.02 -1.00
N PRO A 40 12.58 1.16 -0.31
CA PRO A 40 11.74 2.25 -0.80
C PRO A 40 12.19 2.74 -2.17
N GLY A 41 11.24 2.95 -3.08
CA GLY A 41 11.50 3.46 -4.42
C GLY A 41 12.08 2.46 -5.42
N THR A 42 12.23 1.18 -5.05
CA THR A 42 12.68 0.13 -5.99
C THR A 42 11.53 -0.75 -6.48
N ASP A 43 11.81 -1.59 -7.45
CA ASP A 43 10.90 -2.63 -7.94
C ASP A 43 10.53 -3.69 -6.88
N LEU A 44 11.36 -3.79 -5.83
CA LEU A 44 11.19 -4.66 -4.67
C LEU A 44 10.63 -3.91 -3.45
N GLU A 45 10.08 -2.70 -3.63
CA GLU A 45 9.47 -1.96 -2.53
C GLU A 45 8.35 -2.78 -1.89
N GLU A 46 8.45 -2.99 -0.58
CA GLU A 46 7.50 -3.78 0.19
C GLU A 46 6.83 -2.91 1.26
N ILE A 47 5.50 -2.91 1.27
CA ILE A 47 4.70 -2.18 2.24
C ILE A 47 4.25 -3.15 3.34
N LEU A 48 4.90 -3.06 4.50
CA LEU A 48 4.60 -3.89 5.65
C LEU A 48 3.42 -3.31 6.42
N ILE A 49 2.31 -4.05 6.48
CA ILE A 49 1.05 -3.62 7.09
C ILE A 49 0.92 -4.16 8.52
N ASN A 50 1.28 -5.43 8.71
CA ASN A 50 1.22 -6.09 10.02
C ASN A 50 2.37 -7.07 10.15
N VAL A 51 3.39 -6.66 10.92
CA VAL A 51 4.60 -7.45 11.21
C VAL A 51 4.23 -8.81 11.83
N LYS A 52 3.33 -8.83 12.82
CA LYS A 52 2.98 -10.07 13.57
C LYS A 52 2.29 -11.12 12.71
N ARG A 53 1.51 -10.68 11.73
CA ARG A 53 0.79 -11.56 10.80
C ARG A 53 1.50 -11.71 9.45
N ASN A 54 2.71 -11.18 9.33
CA ASN A 54 3.47 -11.09 8.09
C ASN A 54 2.62 -10.62 6.91
N THR A 55 1.81 -9.57 7.12
CA THR A 55 0.93 -9.02 6.09
C THR A 55 1.63 -7.87 5.41
N TYR A 56 1.90 -8.04 4.11
CA TYR A 56 2.63 -7.08 3.29
C TYR A 56 2.22 -7.20 1.83
N PHE A 57 2.57 -6.23 1.00
CA PHE A 57 2.52 -6.38 -0.46
C PHE A 57 3.71 -5.68 -1.11
N ILE A 58 4.12 -6.16 -2.28
CA ILE A 58 5.13 -5.52 -3.12
C ILE A 58 4.43 -4.49 -4.02
N THR A 59 4.95 -3.25 -4.05
CA THR A 59 4.33 -2.12 -4.74
C THR A 59 4.14 -2.39 -6.24
N THR A 60 5.15 -2.90 -6.93
CA THR A 60 5.09 -3.25 -8.36
C THR A 60 4.00 -4.28 -8.65
N MET A 61 3.93 -5.36 -7.85
CA MET A 61 2.87 -6.37 -7.98
C MET A 61 1.46 -5.80 -7.72
N ALA A 62 1.33 -4.82 -6.81
CA ALA A 62 0.05 -4.16 -6.56
C ALA A 62 -0.37 -3.27 -7.74
N ILE A 63 0.58 -2.56 -8.36
CA ILE A 63 0.37 -1.76 -9.57
C ILE A 63 -0.02 -2.66 -10.76
N ASP A 64 0.71 -3.76 -10.96
CA ASP A 64 0.48 -4.72 -12.05
C ASP A 64 -0.77 -5.58 -11.83
N GLY A 65 -1.40 -5.49 -10.65
CA GLY A 65 -2.59 -6.24 -10.32
C GLY A 65 -2.35 -7.72 -10.03
N THR A 66 -1.12 -8.14 -9.76
CA THR A 66 -0.75 -9.52 -9.39
C THR A 66 -0.69 -9.75 -7.87
N SER A 67 -0.63 -8.67 -7.08
CA SER A 67 -0.71 -8.72 -5.61
C SER A 67 -2.10 -9.14 -5.10
N TRP A 68 -2.20 -9.60 -3.86
CA TRP A 68 -3.48 -9.78 -3.18
C TRP A 68 -4.20 -8.44 -2.92
N ALA A 69 -3.43 -7.36 -2.73
CA ALA A 69 -3.95 -6.02 -2.48
C ALA A 69 -4.31 -5.36 -3.82
N LYS A 70 -5.60 -5.12 -4.04
CA LYS A 70 -6.13 -4.49 -5.25
C LYS A 70 -6.47 -3.03 -5.00
N ASN A 71 -6.57 -2.24 -6.07
CA ASN A 71 -7.06 -0.85 -6.03
C ASN A 71 -6.38 0.00 -4.96
N VAL A 72 -5.05 -0.14 -4.82
CA VAL A 72 -4.30 0.46 -3.72
C VAL A 72 -4.26 1.99 -3.87
N ARG A 73 -4.55 2.71 -2.77
CA ARG A 73 -4.52 4.17 -2.68
C ARG A 73 -3.86 4.62 -1.39
N GLY A 74 -3.00 5.61 -1.47
CA GLY A 74 -2.35 6.26 -0.33
C GLY A 74 -2.99 7.60 0.01
N ARG A 75 -2.76 8.07 1.23
CA ARG A 75 -3.04 9.43 1.66
C ARG A 75 -1.70 10.14 1.83
N ALA A 76 -1.38 11.06 0.91
CA ALA A 76 -0.25 11.96 1.03
C ALA A 76 -0.46 13.02 2.13
#